data_AF-A0A2T0SKM6-F1
#
_entry.id   AF-A0A2T0SKM6-F1
#
_cell.length_a   1.000
_cell.length_b   1.000
_cell.length_c   1.000
_cell.angle_alpha   90.00
_cell.angle_beta   90.00
_cell.angle_gamma   90.00
#
_symmetry.space_group_name_H-M   'P 1'
#
loop_
_entity.id
_entity.type
_entity.pdbx_description
1 polymer ?
#
loop_
_entity_poly.entity_id
_entity_poly.type
_entity_poly.pdbx_seq_one_letter_code
_entity_poly.pdbx_strand_id
1 'polypeptide(L)'
;METVVNNDELITKIDRALDSMRPYLAADGGNVKVLEVTEDRTVRLELMGSCGSCPMSAMTFKGGLEEAILRAVPEISKVEAVNITPAF
;
A
#
# COMPACT_ATOMS: atom_id res chain seq x y z
N MET A 1 -20.23 -4.04 24.14
CA MET A 1 -20.06 -4.29 22.70
C MET A 1 -18.60 -4.00 22.42
N GLU A 2 -17.79 -5.06 22.37
CA GLU A 2 -16.34 -4.97 22.15
C GLU A 2 -16.11 -4.46 20.73
N THR A 3 -15.55 -3.26 20.59
CA THR A 3 -15.07 -2.78 19.31
C THR A 3 -13.75 -3.49 19.05
N VAL A 4 -13.84 -4.74 18.60
CA VAL A 4 -12.71 -5.42 17.97
C VAL A 4 -12.45 -4.61 16.70
N VAL A 5 -11.40 -3.80 16.69
CA VAL A 5 -10.94 -3.14 15.46
C VAL A 5 -10.43 -4.27 14.58
N ASN A 6 -11.32 -4.84 13.76
CA ASN A 6 -11.00 -5.93 12.86
C ASN A 6 -10.24 -5.33 11.66
N ASN A 7 -9.15 -5.98 11.28
CA ASN A 7 -8.33 -5.57 10.14
C ASN A 7 -9.14 -5.30 8.86
N ASP A 8 -10.29 -5.95 8.71
CA ASP A 8 -11.21 -5.79 7.59
C ASP A 8 -11.64 -4.33 7.35
N GLU A 9 -11.86 -3.53 8.40
CA GLU A 9 -12.21 -2.11 8.25
C GLU A 9 -11.01 -1.30 7.75
N LEU A 10 -9.82 -1.57 8.27
CA LEU A 10 -8.58 -0.93 7.82
C LEU A 10 -8.32 -1.28 6.35
N ILE A 11 -8.41 -2.55 5.99
CA ILE A 11 -8.26 -3.04 4.61
C ILE A 11 -9.25 -2.32 3.69
N THR A 12 -10.51 -2.17 4.10
CA THR A 12 -11.52 -1.46 3.30
C THR A 12 -11.18 0.01 3.09
N LYS A 13 -10.71 0.71 4.15
CA LYS A 13 -10.29 2.12 4.03
C LYS A 13 -9.05 2.26 3.13
N ILE A 14 -8.06 1.38 3.30
CA ILE A 14 -6.84 1.36 2.49
C ILE A 14 -7.21 1.07 1.03
N ASP A 15 -8.04 0.07 0.77
CA ASP A 15 -8.47 -0.28 -0.59
C ASP A 15 -9.18 0.89 -1.28
N ARG A 16 -10.06 1.62 -0.58
CA ARG A 16 -10.66 2.85 -1.09
C ARG A 16 -9.64 3.96 -1.39
N ALA A 17 -8.65 4.15 -0.52
CA ALA A 17 -7.58 5.12 -0.76
C ALA A 17 -6.78 4.75 -2.02
N LEU A 18 -6.51 3.45 -2.19
CA LEU A 18 -5.82 2.91 -3.35
C LEU A 18 -6.67 2.94 -4.62
N ASP A 19 -8.00 2.80 -4.52
CA ASP A 19 -8.92 2.81 -5.67
C ASP A 19 -8.80 4.11 -6.47
N SER A 20 -8.63 5.24 -5.78
CA SER A 20 -8.37 6.54 -6.41
C SER A 20 -7.00 6.61 -7.10
N MET A 21 -6.02 5.82 -6.65
CA MET A 21 -4.68 5.74 -7.24
C MET A 21 -4.58 4.71 -8.36
N ARG A 22 -5.30 3.58 -8.30
CA ARG A 22 -5.31 2.51 -9.32
C ARG A 22 -5.37 2.99 -10.78
N PRO A 23 -6.19 3.99 -11.18
CA PRO A 23 -6.16 4.47 -12.56
C PRO A 23 -4.84 5.15 -12.94
N TYR A 24 -4.21 5.88 -12.02
CA TYR A 24 -2.88 6.48 -12.22
C TYR A 24 -1.79 5.41 -12.25
N LEU A 25 -1.88 4.43 -11.35
CA LEU A 25 -0.97 3.28 -11.30
C LEU A 25 -1.01 2.52 -12.63
N ALA A 26 -2.23 2.21 -13.10
CA ALA A 26 -2.45 1.50 -14.35
C ALA A 26 -1.97 2.30 -15.57
N ALA A 27 -2.10 3.63 -15.55
CA ALA A 27 -1.57 4.50 -16.59
C ALA A 27 -0.03 4.46 -16.66
N ASP A 28 0.64 4.29 -15.52
CA ASP A 28 2.09 4.09 -15.43
C ASP A 28 2.51 2.63 -15.74
N GLY A 29 1.54 1.74 -16.01
CA GLY A 29 1.79 0.31 -16.23
C GLY A 29 2.06 -0.48 -14.95
N GLY A 30 1.75 0.09 -13.79
CA GLY A 30 1.84 -0.53 -12.47
C GLY A 30 0.47 -0.85 -11.86
N ASN A 31 0.49 -1.54 -10.72
CA ASN A 31 -0.68 -1.70 -9.87
C ASN A 31 -0.24 -2.02 -8.44
N VAL A 32 -1.18 -1.97 -7.50
CA VAL A 32 -0.94 -2.29 -6.08
C VAL A 32 -2.09 -3.10 -5.53
N LYS A 33 -1.76 -4.07 -4.68
CA LYS A 33 -2.73 -4.91 -3.98
C LYS A 33 -2.42 -4.95 -2.50
N VAL A 34 -3.44 -4.82 -1.65
CA VAL A 34 -3.30 -5.04 -0.21
C VAL A 34 -3.28 -6.55 0.05
N LEU A 35 -2.27 -7.02 0.76
CA LEU A 35 -2.17 -8.42 1.19
C LEU A 35 -2.79 -8.61 2.56
N GLU A 36 -2.29 -7.86 3.54
CA GLU A 36 -2.70 -7.94 4.94
C GLU A 36 -2.27 -6.68 5.69
N VAL A 37 -2.81 -6.51 6.89
CA VAL A 37 -2.36 -5.50 7.85
C VAL A 37 -1.87 -6.23 9.09
N THR A 38 -0.68 -5.94 9.56
CA THR A 38 -0.13 -6.59 10.76
C THR A 38 -0.65 -5.93 12.03
N GLU A 39 -0.51 -6.61 13.17
CA GLU A 39 -0.88 -6.09 14.49
C GLU A 39 -0.11 -4.81 14.86
N ASP A 40 1.09 -4.62 14.29
CA ASP A 40 1.92 -3.41 14.44
C ASP A 40 1.40 -2.22 13.60
N ARG A 41 0.19 -2.32 13.05
CA ARG A 41 -0.41 -1.34 12.12
C ARG A 41 0.47 -1.12 10.89
N THR A 42 1.15 -2.18 10.43
CA THR A 42 1.93 -2.15 9.19
C THR A 42 1.13 -2.80 8.06
N VAL A 43 0.90 -2.05 6.98
CA VAL A 43 0.19 -2.58 5.81
C VAL A 43 1.17 -3.26 4.87
N ARG A 44 0.92 -4.52 4.55
CA ARG A 44 1.68 -5.28 3.55
C ARG A 44 1.00 -5.16 2.21
N LEU A 45 1.70 -4.58 1.25
CA LEU A 45 1.24 -4.39 -0.11
C LEU A 45 2.09 -5.22 -1.08
N GLU A 46 1.46 -5.65 -2.17
CA GLU A 46 2.14 -6.22 -3.31
C GLU A 46 2.08 -5.21 -4.46
N LEU A 47 3.25 -4.73 -4.89
CA LEU A 47 3.36 -3.94 -6.12
C LEU A 47 3.39 -4.90 -7.31
N MET A 48 2.56 -4.60 -8.30
CA MET A 48 2.44 -5.36 -9.55
C MET A 48 2.78 -4.46 -10.74
N GLY A 49 3.13 -5.07 -11.88
CA GLY A 49 3.44 -4.37 -13.13
C GLY A 49 4.84 -3.74 -13.16
N SER A 50 5.01 -2.70 -13.98
CA SER A 50 6.30 -2.01 -14.22
C SER A 50 6.91 -1.40 -12.96
N CYS A 51 6.09 -1.12 -11.95
CA CYS A 51 6.54 -0.57 -10.67
C CYS A 51 7.44 -1.54 -9.88
N GLY A 52 7.29 -2.86 -10.08
CA GLY A 52 8.17 -3.87 -9.48
C GLY A 52 9.47 -4.12 -10.25
N SER A 53 9.58 -3.64 -11.50
CA SER A 53 10.69 -3.99 -12.41
C SER A 53 11.83 -2.97 -12.37
N CYS A 54 11.57 -1.74 -11.93
CA CYS A 54 12.56 -0.66 -11.83
C CYS A 54 12.80 -0.32 -10.35
N PRO A 55 13.94 -0.75 -9.75
CA PRO A 55 14.20 -0.59 -8.32
C PRO A 55 14.28 0.89 -7.89
N MET A 56 14.67 1.78 -8.79
CA MET A 56 14.78 3.21 -8.52
C MET A 56 13.40 3.88 -8.39
N SER A 57 12.46 3.53 -9.27
CA SER A 57 11.10 4.08 -9.22
C SER A 57 10.28 3.48 -8.08
N ALA A 58 10.50 2.19 -7.76
CA ALA A 58 9.76 1.49 -6.71
C ALA A 58 9.87 2.19 -5.33
N MET A 59 11.04 2.73 -4.97
CA MET A 59 11.22 3.46 -3.70
C MET A 59 10.39 4.75 -3.64
N THR A 60 10.48 5.61 -4.67
CA THR A 60 9.73 6.87 -4.72
C THR A 60 8.22 6.61 -4.75
N PHE A 61 7.83 5.57 -5.47
CA PHE A 61 6.44 5.19 -5.65
C PHE A 61 5.82 4.58 -4.40
N LYS A 62 6.58 3.73 -3.68
CA LYS A 62 6.22 3.28 -2.34
C LYS A 62 5.97 4.46 -1.41
N GLY A 63 6.84 5.48 -1.44
CA GLY A 63 6.66 6.68 -0.63
C GLY A 63 5.35 7.40 -0.91
N GLY A 64 4.96 7.56 -2.18
CA GLY A 64 3.68 8.17 -2.55
C GLY A 64 2.47 7.37 -2.09
N LEU A 65 2.52 6.04 -2.19
CA LEU A 65 1.47 5.14 -1.70
C LEU A 65 1.37 5.18 -0.17
N GLU A 66 2.50 5.15 0.53
CA GLU A 66 2.57 5.26 1.99
C GLU A 66 1.94 6.56 2.47
N GLU A 67 2.34 7.70 1.91
CA GLU A 67 1.78 9.01 2.23
C GLU A 67 0.26 9.08 2.02
N ALA A 68 -0.23 8.53 0.90
CA ALA A 68 -1.65 8.54 0.61
C ALA A 68 -2.45 7.62 1.55
N ILE A 69 -1.89 6.46 1.93
CA ILE A 69 -2.50 5.56 2.91
C ILE A 69 -2.51 6.21 4.28
N LEU A 70 -1.40 6.79 4.75
CA LEU A 70 -1.31 7.48 6.04
C LEU A 70 -2.28 8.66 6.12
N ARG A 71 -2.48 9.39 5.00
CA ARG A 71 -3.48 10.47 4.91
C ARG A 71 -4.91 9.98 5.00
N ALA A 72 -5.24 8.87 4.36
CA ALA A 72 -6.58 8.30 4.38
C ALA A 72 -6.88 7.53 5.68
N VAL A 73 -5.86 6.88 6.24
CA VAL A 73 -5.92 5.99 7.40
C VAL A 73 -4.74 6.30 8.32
N PRO A 74 -4.86 7.32 9.18
CA PRO A 74 -3.81 7.70 10.14
C PRO A 74 -3.60 6.66 11.24
N GLU A 75 -4.43 5.62 11.29
CA GLU A 75 -4.27 4.46 12.18
C GLU A 75 -3.12 3.56 11.73
N ILE A 76 -2.73 3.61 10.45
CA ILE A 76 -1.58 2.88 9.93
C ILE A 76 -0.29 3.57 10.36
N SER A 77 0.66 2.78 10.83
CA SER A 77 1.97 3.30 11.27
C SER A 77 3.03 3.19 10.18
N LYS A 78 2.92 2.19 9.29
CA LYS A 78 3.92 1.93 8.25
C LYS A 78 3.33 1.18 7.06
N VAL A 79 3.95 1.33 5.89
CA VAL A 79 3.62 0.54 4.71
C VAL A 79 4.85 -0.23 4.23
N GLU A 80 4.67 -1.53 3.99
CA GLU A 80 5.70 -2.43 3.51
C GLU A 80 5.27 -3.07 2.20
N ALA A 81 6.14 -3.04 1.20
CA ALA A 81 5.88 -3.68 -0.08
C ALA A 81 6.70 -4.97 -0.18
N VAL A 82 6.03 -6.12 -0.30
CA VAL A 82 6.69 -7.44 -0.24
C VAL A 82 7.52 -7.78 -1.49
N ASN A 83 7.31 -7.06 -2.58
CA ASN A 83 7.92 -7.31 -3.89
C ASN A 83 8.91 -6.22 -4.32
N ILE A 84 9.31 -5.32 -3.41
CA ILE A 84 10.41 -4.39 -3.68
C ILE A 84 11.68 -5.02 -3.14
N THR A 85 12.48 -5.60 -4.03
CA THR A 85 13.87 -5.90 -3.70
C THR A 85 14.63 -4.57 -3.74
N PRO A 86 15.16 -4.06 -2.61
CA PRO A 86 16.13 -2.97 -2.69
C PRO A 86 17.31 -3.48 -3.51
N ALA A 87 17.52 -2.90 -4.69
CA ALA A 87 18.77 -3.10 -5.41
C ALA A 87 19.86 -2.45 -4.56
N PHE A 88 20.57 -3.28 -3.79
CA PHE A 88 21.83 -2.91 -3.16
C PHE A 88 22.91 -2.74 -4.22
#